data_AF-A0A969QRX0-F1
#
_entry.id   AF-A0A969QRX0-F1
#
_cell.length_a   1.000
_cell.length_b   1.000
_cell.length_c   1.000
_cell.angle_alpha   90.00
_cell.angle_beta   90.00
_cell.angle_gamma   90.00
#
_symmetry.space_group_name_H-M   'P 1'
#
loop_
_entity.id
_entity.type
_entity.pdbx_description
1 polymer ?
#
loop_
_entity_poly.entity_id
_entity_poly.type
_entity_poly.pdbx_seq_one_letter_code
_entity_poly.pdbx_strand_id
1 'polypeptide(L)'
;MRDKLEIHLSSLRQQGVISSWHDRQIVAGSEWEEEIDRHMRTADIILLLVSPDFVNSKYCYNIELPYAMQRHEAREAYVVPIWCVRSQGGRVCPLPSFKLIPVGEYL
;
A
#
# COMPACT_ATOMS: atom_id res chain seq x y z
N MET A 1 -12.84 0.69 -0.62
CA MET A 1 -11.92 0.11 -1.65
C MET A 1 -10.91 -0.83 -1.02
N ARG A 2 -10.23 -0.42 0.08
CA ARG A 2 -9.47 -1.34 0.96
C ARG A 2 -10.28 -2.59 1.33
N ASP A 3 -11.54 -2.42 1.72
CA ASP A 3 -12.38 -3.56 2.11
C ASP A 3 -12.60 -4.56 0.97
N LYS A 4 -12.57 -4.11 -0.29
CA LYS A 4 -12.59 -5.01 -1.45
C LYS A 4 -11.25 -5.72 -1.64
N LEU A 5 -10.12 -5.05 -1.40
CA LEU A 5 -8.81 -5.69 -1.45
C LEU A 5 -8.67 -6.75 -0.36
N GLU A 6 -9.13 -6.46 0.86
CA GLU A 6 -9.22 -7.43 1.96
C GLU A 6 -10.03 -8.67 1.57
N ILE A 7 -11.14 -8.51 0.85
CA ILE A 7 -11.90 -9.65 0.32
C ILE A 7 -11.06 -10.49 -0.65
N HIS A 8 -10.32 -9.87 -1.58
CA HIS A 8 -9.46 -10.61 -2.52
C HIS A 8 -8.25 -11.27 -1.83
N LEU A 9 -7.72 -10.67 -0.77
CA LEU A 9 -6.61 -11.19 0.02
C LEU A 9 -7.06 -12.22 1.07
N SER A 10 -8.36 -12.33 1.34
CA SER A 10 -8.92 -13.19 2.39
C SER A 10 -8.58 -14.67 2.19
N SER A 11 -8.53 -15.15 0.95
CA SER A 11 -8.16 -16.53 0.63
C SER A 11 -6.72 -16.83 1.01
N LEU A 12 -5.79 -15.93 0.66
CA LEU A 12 -4.37 -16.04 0.99
C LEU A 12 -4.14 -15.95 2.51
N ARG A 13 -4.91 -15.10 3.20
CA ARG A 13 -4.87 -15.00 4.66
C ARG A 13 -5.40 -16.26 5.34
N GLN A 14 -6.50 -16.82 4.86
CA GLN A 14 -7.06 -18.07 5.38
C GLN A 14 -6.12 -19.26 5.18
N GLN A 15 -5.33 -19.25 4.10
CA GLN A 15 -4.29 -20.23 3.84
C GLN A 15 -3.00 -20.01 4.66
N GLY A 16 -2.93 -18.94 5.46
CA GLY A 16 -1.76 -18.60 6.28
C GLY A 16 -0.54 -18.14 5.46
N VAL A 17 -0.74 -17.80 4.18
CA VAL A 17 0.34 -17.40 3.26
C VAL A 17 0.77 -15.95 3.52
N ILE A 18 -0.18 -15.10 3.96
CA ILE A 18 0.07 -13.69 4.26
C ILE A 18 -0.55 -13.29 5.59
N SER A 19 0.11 -12.37 6.29
CA SER A 19 -0.48 -11.56 7.36
C SER A 19 -0.66 -10.13 6.84
N SER A 20 -1.89 -9.59 6.90
CA SER A 20 -2.18 -8.21 6.48
C SER A 20 -2.34 -7.30 7.69
N TRP A 21 -1.79 -6.08 7.59
CA TRP A 21 -1.97 -5.00 8.55
C TRP A 21 -2.35 -3.70 7.83
N HIS A 22 -3.15 -2.86 8.46
CA HIS A 22 -3.50 -1.53 7.94
C HIS A 22 -3.76 -0.52 9.06
N ASP A 23 -3.65 0.77 8.75
CA ASP A 23 -3.79 1.90 9.69
C ASP A 23 -5.07 1.86 10.55
N ARG A 24 -6.21 1.42 9.98
CA ARG A 24 -7.46 1.30 10.75
C ARG A 24 -7.49 0.15 11.79
N GLN A 25 -6.43 -0.64 11.90
CA GLN A 25 -6.27 -1.64 12.97
C GLN A 25 -5.64 -1.03 14.22
N ILE A 26 -5.15 0.22 14.15
CA ILE A 26 -4.62 0.94 15.30
C ILE A 26 -5.75 1.19 16.29
N VAL A 27 -5.55 0.76 17.53
CA VAL A 27 -6.51 0.99 18.63
C VAL A 27 -6.51 2.47 18.99
N ALA A 28 -7.70 3.07 19.07
CA ALA A 28 -7.85 4.47 19.48
C ALA A 28 -7.15 4.73 20.83
N GLY A 29 -6.23 5.70 20.85
CA GLY A 29 -5.41 6.04 22.02
C GLY A 29 -4.00 5.44 22.04
N SER A 30 -3.63 4.65 21.01
CA SER A 30 -2.25 4.19 20.82
C SER A 30 -1.42 5.25 20.07
N GLU A 31 -0.09 5.26 20.28
CA GLU A 31 0.85 6.04 19.48
C GLU A 31 0.85 5.52 18.04
N TRP A 32 -0.06 6.08 17.24
CA TRP A 32 -0.36 5.63 15.88
C TRP A 32 0.88 5.62 14.97
N GLU A 33 1.79 6.58 15.15
CA GLU A 33 3.05 6.68 14.42
C GLU A 33 3.96 5.47 14.70
N GLU A 34 4.11 5.05 15.96
CA GLU A 34 4.97 3.93 16.34
C GLU A 34 4.45 2.59 15.79
N GLU A 35 3.13 2.38 15.80
CA GLU A 35 2.55 1.16 15.24
C GLU A 35 2.73 1.09 13.72
N ILE A 36 2.55 2.21 13.01
CA ILE A 36 2.81 2.31 11.57
C ILE A 36 4.27 2.01 11.30
N ASP A 37 5.19 2.67 12.01
CA ASP A 37 6.63 2.55 11.78
C ASP A 37 7.11 1.11 12.01
N ARG A 38 6.59 0.44 13.04
CA ARG A 38 6.89 -0.97 13.32
C ARG A 38 6.44 -1.89 12.19
N HIS A 39 5.21 -1.76 11.71
CA HIS A 39 4.72 -2.62 10.61
C HIS A 39 5.41 -2.30 9.29
N MET A 40 5.71 -1.02 9.05
CA MET A 40 6.50 -0.59 7.89
C MET A 40 7.94 -1.10 7.93
N ARG A 41 8.52 -1.36 9.10
CA ARG A 41 9.86 -1.97 9.29
C ARG A 41 9.88 -3.49 9.12
N THR A 42 8.79 -4.18 9.47
CA THR A 42 8.74 -5.65 9.46
C THR A 42 8.07 -6.23 8.22
N ALA A 43 7.37 -5.42 7.43
CA ALA A 43 6.70 -5.91 6.23
C ALA A 43 7.68 -6.40 5.16
N ASP A 44 7.44 -7.60 4.61
CA ASP A 44 8.13 -8.13 3.43
C ASP A 44 7.54 -7.57 2.13
N ILE A 45 6.24 -7.25 2.14
CA ILE A 45 5.51 -6.70 0.99
C ILE A 45 4.72 -5.48 1.45
N ILE A 46 4.93 -4.36 0.76
CA ILE A 46 4.26 -3.08 1.03
C ILE A 46 3.36 -2.76 -0.16
N LEU A 47 2.05 -2.75 0.06
CA LEU A 47 1.06 -2.42 -0.96
C LEU A 47 0.73 -0.92 -0.92
N LEU A 48 1.13 -0.18 -1.96
CA LEU A 48 0.82 1.26 -2.07
C LEU A 48 -0.50 1.45 -2.80
N LEU A 49 -1.56 1.79 -2.08
CA LEU A 49 -2.87 2.11 -2.67
C LEU A 49 -2.90 3.55 -3.16
N VAL A 50 -2.41 3.77 -4.38
CA VAL A 50 -2.27 5.11 -4.97
C VAL A 50 -3.64 5.66 -5.37
N SER A 51 -4.17 6.58 -4.59
CA SER A 51 -5.41 7.33 -4.86
C SER A 51 -5.15 8.85 -4.80
N PRO A 52 -6.09 9.70 -5.27
CA PRO A 52 -5.99 11.14 -5.05
C PRO A 52 -5.84 11.52 -3.57
N ASP A 53 -6.52 10.80 -2.68
CA ASP A 53 -6.40 11.00 -1.22
C ASP A 53 -5.01 10.63 -0.70
N PHE A 54 -4.38 9.60 -1.28
CA PHE A 54 -3.00 9.21 -0.95
C PHE A 54 -2.01 10.33 -1.31
N VAL A 55 -2.12 10.91 -2.50
CA VAL A 55 -1.27 12.01 -2.95
C VAL A 55 -1.49 13.28 -2.11
N ASN A 56 -2.72 13.49 -1.62
CA ASN A 56 -3.05 14.64 -0.78
C ASN A 56 -2.59 14.48 0.69
N SER A 57 -2.27 13.26 1.13
CA SER A 57 -1.70 13.00 2.45
C SER A 57 -0.20 13.33 2.48
N LYS A 58 0.15 14.49 3.05
CA LYS A 58 1.55 14.93 3.16
C LYS A 58 2.43 13.96 3.94
N TYR A 59 1.88 13.26 4.94
CA TYR A 59 2.62 12.29 5.74
C TYR A 59 2.95 11.04 4.92
N CYS A 60 1.94 10.45 4.28
CA CYS A 60 2.12 9.26 3.44
C CYS A 60 3.07 9.53 2.27
N TYR A 61 2.93 10.69 1.62
CA TYR A 61 3.73 11.01 0.45
C TYR A 61 5.19 11.39 0.79
N ASN A 62 5.43 12.15 1.86
CA ASN A 62 6.77 12.68 2.14
C ASN A 62 7.58 11.84 3.12
N ILE A 63 6.95 10.96 3.91
CA ILE A 63 7.63 10.17 4.94
C ILE A 63 7.55 8.68 4.61
N GLU A 64 6.33 8.13 4.51
CA GLU A 64 6.13 6.69 4.36
C GLU A 64 6.59 6.17 2.99
N LEU A 65 6.32 6.92 1.92
CA LEU A 65 6.70 6.54 0.56
C LEU A 65 8.23 6.48 0.37
N PRO A 66 9.02 7.51 0.73
CA PRO A 66 10.48 7.42 0.69
C PRO A 66 11.03 6.26 1.52
N TYR A 67 10.47 6.01 2.70
CA TYR A 67 10.90 4.91 3.57
C TYR A 67 10.63 3.55 2.93
N ALA A 68 9.43 3.33 2.40
CA ALA A 68 9.08 2.12 1.67
C ALA A 68 10.01 1.89 0.47
N MET A 69 10.31 2.95 -0.27
CA MET A 69 11.23 2.92 -1.42
C MET A 69 12.66 2.57 -1.02
N GLN A 70 13.15 3.13 0.10
CA GLN A 70 14.48 2.80 0.62
C GLN A 70 14.60 1.30 0.94
N ARG A 71 13.60 0.73 1.62
CA ARG A 71 13.56 -0.72 1.90
C ARG A 71 13.46 -1.55 0.63
N HIS A 72 12.75 -1.04 -0.38
CA HIS A 72 12.67 -1.68 -1.69
C HIS A 72 14.00 -1.76 -2.41
N GLU A 73 14.72 -0.64 -2.46
CA GLU A 73 16.06 -0.55 -3.05
C GLU A 73 17.07 -1.40 -2.29
N ALA A 74 16.95 -1.47 -0.96
CA ALA A 74 17.74 -2.35 -0.10
C ALA A 74 17.39 -3.85 -0.23
N ARG A 75 16.34 -4.20 -1.00
CA ARG A 75 15.77 -5.56 -1.13
C ARG A 75 15.30 -6.17 0.19
N GLU A 76 14.94 -5.33 1.15
CA GLU A 76 14.38 -5.74 2.44
C GLU A 76 12.86 -5.86 2.38
N ALA A 77 12.21 -5.20 1.41
CA ALA A 77 10.78 -5.28 1.17
C ALA A 77 10.45 -5.14 -0.31
N TYR A 78 9.31 -5.68 -0.75
CA TYR A 78 8.78 -5.48 -2.09
C TYR A 78 7.66 -4.45 -2.06
N VAL A 79 7.85 -3.32 -2.74
CA VAL A 79 6.82 -2.30 -2.87
C VAL A 79 6.01 -2.56 -4.14
N VAL A 80 4.70 -2.77 -3.99
CA VAL A 80 3.78 -2.99 -5.11
C VAL A 80 2.73 -1.88 -5.13
N PRO A 81 2.78 -0.96 -6.11
CA PRO A 81 1.75 0.05 -6.29
C PRO A 81 0.48 -0.57 -6.89
N ILE A 82 -0.66 -0.22 -6.29
CA ILE A 82 -2.00 -0.54 -6.76
C ILE A 82 -2.71 0.78 -7.03
N TRP A 83 -2.90 1.10 -8.32
CA TRP A 83 -3.57 2.33 -8.73
C TRP A 83 -5.06 2.26 -8.43
N CYS A 84 -5.51 3.12 -7.53
CA CYS A 84 -6.89 3.29 -7.10
C CYS A 84 -7.52 4.52 -7.76
N VAL A 85 -7.43 4.60 -9.09
CA VAL A 85 -8.15 5.60 -9.89
C VAL A 85 -9.30 4.91 -10.62
N ARG A 86 -10.53 5.40 -10.44
CA ARG A 86 -11.58 5.15 -11.44
C ARG A 86 -11.11 5.85 -12.70
N SER A 87 -10.81 5.08 -13.75
CA SER A 87 -10.58 5.65 -15.08
C SER A 87 -11.83 6.40 -15.51
N GLN A 88 -11.84 7.71 -15.31
CA GLN A 88 -12.65 8.64 -16.09
C GLN A 88 -11.66 9.38 -16.97
N GLY A 89 -11.20 8.72 -18.04
CA GLY A 89 -10.39 9.37 -19.08
C GLY A 89 -8.86 9.37 -18.87
N GLY A 90 -8.26 8.27 -18.42
CA GLY A 90 -6.87 7.95 -18.77
C GLY A 90 -5.73 8.81 -18.20
N ARG A 91 -5.98 9.72 -17.24
CA ARG A 91 -4.88 10.45 -16.56
C ARG A 91 -4.30 9.61 -15.43
N VAL A 92 -3.16 8.99 -15.69
CA VAL A 92 -2.32 8.32 -14.70
C VAL A 92 -1.61 9.38 -13.85
N CYS A 93 -1.72 9.31 -12.52
CA CYS A 93 -0.93 10.15 -11.62
C CYS A 93 0.56 9.82 -11.81
N PRO A 94 1.42 10.81 -12.11
CA PRO A 94 2.85 10.57 -12.30
C PRO A 94 3.48 10.23 -10.95
N LEU A 95 3.90 8.97 -10.79
CA LEU A 95 4.79 8.52 -9.71
C LEU A 95 6.14 8.13 -10.31
N PRO A 96 7.24 8.31 -9.58
CA PRO A 96 8.56 7.93 -10.07
C PRO A 96 8.68 6.41 -10.24
N SER A 97 9.15 6.01 -11.43
CA SER A 97 9.86 4.76 -11.75
C SER A 97 9.31 3.41 -11.28
N PHE A 98 8.00 3.24 -11.11
CA PHE A 98 7.43 1.91 -10.90
C PHE A 98 7.26 1.13 -12.21
N LYS A 99 7.72 -0.12 -12.24
CA LYS A 99 7.38 -1.07 -13.30
C LYS A 99 5.96 -1.59 -13.06
N LEU A 100 5.03 -1.17 -13.91
CA LEU A 100 3.61 -1.46 -13.80
C LEU A 100 3.31 -2.98 -13.89
N ILE A 101 2.44 -3.45 -12.99
CA ILE A 101 1.65 -4.67 -13.21
C ILE A 101 0.20 -4.21 -13.35
N PRO A 102 -0.38 -4.20 -14.57
CA PRO A 102 -1.78 -3.86 -14.74
C PRO A 102 -2.66 -4.90 -14.05
N VAL A 103 -3.51 -4.44 -13.14
CA VAL A 103 -4.55 -5.29 -12.54
C VAL A 103 -5.62 -5.47 -13.60
N GLY A 104 -5.79 -6.71 -14.07
CA GLY A 104 -6.56 -7.06 -15.25
C GLY A 104 -8.00 -6.54 -15.25
N GLU A 105 -8.41 -6.00 -16.40
CA GLU A 105 -9.81 -5.88 -16.77
C GLU A 105 -10.35 -7.29 -17.02
N TYR A 106 -11.14 -7.81 -16.09
CA TYR A 106 -12.00 -8.95 -16.39
C TYR A 106 -13.15 -8.44 -17.28
N LEU A 107 -13.07 -8.77 -18.56
CA LEU A 107 -14.19 -8.78 -19.50
C LEU A 107 -15.17 -9.91 -19.14
#